data_AF-B4KMB4-F1
#
_entry.id   AF-B4KMB4-F1
#
_cell.length_a   1.000
_cell.length_b   1.000
_cell.length_c   1.000
_cell.angle_alpha   90.00
_cell.angle_beta   90.00
_cell.angle_gamma   90.00
#
_symmetry.space_group_name_H-M   'P 1'
#
loop_
_entity.id
_entity.type
_entity.pdbx_description
1 polymer ?
#
loop_
_entity_poly.entity_id
_entity_poly.type
_entity_poly.pdbx_seq_one_letter_code
_entity_poly.pdbx_strand_id
1 'polypeptide(L)'
;MNMEDLLSTQFVKLKQAMDDLFELKSAGHVLELKQSSGVLMFVALKHANRKVKRNIKSGRDELHLQKSKVDLSRLQLQNLLYEVSHLKKEIVRCQKFKSRDTYLELLSDKEYASKFADEGSDKTNMSDHQTHLYRLECELRLRKELDNQYSALLTSKQELLQDNLKQTQKYLSFAPALRTLLESTKPLHDALQLSLDVEWKLSSIFKYLPRALYILFINLQALQRTRKEFASKVVGFESDQQMQELLLETENTLKERRHFTEKSNSCEAVPDNTLDRVLKCHPLHIHLVIDSPDKSSELVLIVRYWELLKCVTVRAQLNSTNNSNFQGDANLVEDLLGHLYPDDTGDHIPIPGIEYELQNLNLTAEQCLEYLVENGFGKPYCWLQSMCSIATVNKKQHFKHEFNLHKWIRKVFTRILKRWRSWLRLTQQIRGLTYKDVDLSASKENIYPDGLSCSLVQWTAISSEEFNIQNAGLIYNLTPSNGITYTSYRAVIVRGSAKMECFIRIPSNYPLDIPLWILSVHWNGRHTSMNNAAIKMMEFWTNSLQPSQLKKGNRLLYSQLFRTIYSFDIFLETEGAMQTVREYNKEKPYISTFTKRIRLRPYKYIMKGSTFTFKQ
;
A
#
# COMPACT_ATOMS: atom_id res chain seq x y z
N MET A 1 55.98 -75.57 -95.60
CA MET A 1 56.98 -76.66 -95.45
C MET A 1 57.65 -76.46 -94.10
N ASN A 2 57.42 -77.36 -93.15
CA ASN A 2 57.89 -77.17 -91.77
C ASN A 2 59.43 -77.10 -91.77
N MET A 3 59.99 -76.15 -90.99
CA MET A 3 61.44 -76.04 -90.81
C MET A 3 62.04 -77.34 -90.22
N GLU A 4 61.22 -78.10 -89.51
CA GLU A 4 61.52 -79.44 -89.00
C GLU A 4 61.77 -80.44 -90.14
N ASP A 5 60.91 -80.45 -91.17
CA ASP A 5 61.07 -81.30 -92.36
C ASP A 5 62.30 -80.91 -93.19
N LEU A 6 62.62 -79.62 -93.26
CA LEU A 6 63.80 -79.12 -93.96
C LEU A 6 65.09 -79.50 -93.24
N LEU A 7 65.11 -79.46 -91.90
CA LEU A 7 66.26 -79.88 -91.11
C LEU A 7 66.45 -81.40 -91.14
N SER A 8 65.37 -82.18 -90.99
CA SER A 8 65.42 -83.64 -91.03
C SER A 8 65.94 -84.14 -92.38
N THR A 9 65.46 -83.57 -93.49
CA THR A 9 65.95 -83.91 -94.84
C THR A 9 67.41 -83.51 -95.06
N GLN A 10 67.88 -82.38 -94.52
CA GLN A 10 69.29 -81.96 -94.58
C GLN A 10 70.21 -82.87 -93.74
N PHE A 11 69.76 -83.33 -92.57
CA PHE A 11 70.50 -84.28 -91.74
C PHE A 11 70.63 -85.66 -92.41
N VAL A 12 69.57 -86.16 -93.05
CA VAL A 12 69.61 -87.42 -93.80
C VAL A 12 70.59 -87.34 -94.97
N LYS A 13 70.55 -86.25 -95.74
CA LYS A 13 71.48 -86.03 -96.87
C LYS A 13 72.94 -85.89 -96.42
N LEU A 14 73.19 -85.26 -95.26
CA LEU A 14 74.53 -85.14 -94.69
C LEU A 14 75.05 -86.48 -94.17
N LYS A 15 74.17 -87.30 -93.56
CA LYS A 15 74.50 -88.67 -93.14
C LYS A 15 74.93 -89.53 -94.33
N GLN A 16 74.15 -89.53 -95.41
CA GLN A 16 74.49 -90.20 -96.66
C GLN A 16 75.83 -89.72 -97.23
N ALA A 17 76.08 -88.40 -97.24
CA ALA A 17 77.35 -87.84 -97.70
C ALA A 17 78.56 -88.21 -96.80
N MET A 18 78.34 -88.45 -95.50
CA MET A 18 79.38 -88.91 -94.57
C MET A 18 79.68 -90.40 -94.71
N ASP A 19 78.65 -91.22 -94.92
CA ASP A 19 78.79 -92.66 -95.18
C ASP A 19 79.58 -92.87 -96.50
N ASP A 20 79.22 -92.14 -97.56
CA ASP A 20 79.97 -92.10 -98.83
C ASP A 20 81.45 -91.70 -98.68
N LEU A 21 81.75 -90.73 -97.80
CA LEU A 21 83.12 -90.28 -97.54
C LEU A 21 83.93 -91.32 -96.77
N PHE A 22 83.29 -92.10 -95.91
CA PHE A 22 83.92 -93.17 -95.15
C PHE A 22 84.35 -94.32 -96.07
N GLU A 23 83.48 -94.74 -97.00
CA GLU A 23 83.79 -95.79 -97.98
C GLU A 23 84.94 -95.39 -98.93
N LEU A 24 84.95 -94.13 -99.40
CA LEU A 24 86.01 -93.63 -100.28
C LEU A 24 87.37 -93.50 -99.56
N LYS A 25 87.37 -93.26 -98.24
CA LYS A 25 88.58 -93.24 -97.42
C LYS A 25 89.20 -94.63 -97.28
N SER A 26 88.39 -95.69 -97.19
CA SER A 26 88.89 -97.08 -97.18
C SER A 26 89.46 -97.54 -98.52
N ALA A 27 89.07 -96.91 -99.64
CA ALA A 27 89.51 -97.28 -100.98
C ALA A 27 90.76 -96.52 -101.50
N GLY A 28 91.30 -95.56 -100.73
CA GLY A 28 92.57 -94.89 -101.06
C GLY A 28 92.50 -93.80 -102.15
N HIS A 29 91.31 -93.31 -102.54
CA HIS A 29 91.15 -92.24 -103.54
C HIS A 29 91.16 -90.83 -102.93
N VAL A 30 91.51 -89.81 -103.74
CA VAL A 30 91.62 -88.39 -103.34
C VAL A 30 90.27 -87.83 -102.87
N LEU A 31 90.24 -87.29 -101.65
CA LEU A 31 89.03 -87.02 -100.86
C LEU A 31 88.44 -85.59 -100.99
N GLU A 32 89.09 -84.66 -101.69
CA GLU A 32 88.85 -83.22 -101.54
C GLU A 32 87.45 -82.73 -102.00
N LEU A 33 86.93 -83.24 -103.13
CA LEU A 33 85.66 -82.77 -103.71
C LEU A 33 84.44 -83.15 -102.86
N LYS A 34 84.32 -84.41 -102.43
CA LYS A 34 83.19 -84.83 -101.58
C LYS A 34 83.28 -84.26 -100.16
N GLN A 35 84.49 -84.01 -99.64
CA GLN A 35 84.67 -83.30 -98.37
C GLN A 35 84.12 -81.87 -98.44
N SER A 36 84.39 -81.15 -99.53
CA SER A 36 83.86 -79.80 -99.73
C SER A 36 82.32 -79.75 -99.75
N SER A 37 81.67 -80.75 -100.36
CA SER A 37 80.20 -80.89 -100.39
C SER A 37 79.60 -81.15 -99.00
N GLY A 38 80.22 -82.05 -98.21
CA GLY A 38 79.81 -82.30 -96.82
C GLY A 38 79.94 -81.07 -95.93
N VAL A 39 80.99 -80.27 -96.11
CA VAL A 39 81.17 -78.99 -95.40
C VAL A 39 80.09 -77.98 -95.78
N LEU A 40 79.73 -77.87 -97.07
CA LEU A 40 78.64 -77.00 -97.55
C LEU A 40 77.28 -77.36 -96.93
N MET A 41 76.96 -78.66 -96.82
CA MET A 41 75.75 -79.13 -96.14
C MET A 41 75.75 -78.77 -94.64
N PHE A 42 76.90 -78.86 -93.98
CA PHE A 42 77.04 -78.46 -92.58
C PHE A 42 76.84 -76.95 -92.39
N VAL A 43 77.28 -76.13 -93.36
CA VAL A 43 77.01 -74.68 -93.39
C VAL A 43 75.52 -74.39 -93.57
N ALA A 44 74.82 -75.12 -94.44
CA ALA A 44 73.37 -74.99 -94.62
C ALA A 44 72.60 -75.35 -93.34
N LEU A 45 72.98 -76.42 -92.64
CA LEU A 45 72.41 -76.79 -91.34
C LEU A 45 72.68 -75.74 -90.26
N LYS A 46 73.91 -75.21 -90.18
CA LYS A 46 74.24 -74.09 -89.29
C LYS A 46 73.39 -72.86 -89.60
N HIS A 47 73.13 -72.57 -90.88
CA HIS A 47 72.29 -71.46 -91.29
C HIS A 47 70.82 -71.65 -90.89
N ALA A 48 70.25 -72.85 -91.12
CA ALA A 48 68.89 -73.19 -90.71
C ALA A 48 68.71 -73.16 -89.18
N ASN A 49 69.68 -73.68 -88.42
CA ASN A 49 69.67 -73.63 -86.96
C ASN A 49 69.76 -72.17 -86.45
N ARG A 50 70.59 -71.32 -87.07
CA ARG A 50 70.60 -69.88 -86.80
C ARG A 50 69.23 -69.24 -87.08
N LYS A 51 68.53 -69.63 -88.15
CA LYS A 51 67.19 -69.12 -88.48
C LYS A 51 66.15 -69.52 -87.42
N VAL A 52 66.14 -70.78 -86.96
CA VAL A 52 65.27 -71.22 -85.87
C VAL A 52 65.56 -70.45 -84.58
N LYS A 53 66.84 -70.31 -84.21
CA LYS A 53 67.23 -69.52 -83.03
C LYS A 53 66.78 -68.05 -83.14
N ARG A 54 66.86 -67.45 -84.33
CA ARG A 54 66.33 -66.09 -84.58
C ARG A 54 64.81 -66.03 -84.42
N ASN A 55 64.07 -67.01 -84.93
CA ASN A 55 62.60 -67.06 -84.78
C ASN A 55 62.17 -67.27 -83.33
N ILE A 56 62.84 -68.16 -82.58
CA ILE A 56 62.58 -68.36 -81.15
C ILE A 56 62.87 -67.07 -80.38
N LYS A 57 63.98 -66.39 -80.71
CA LYS A 57 64.30 -65.09 -80.12
C LYS A 57 63.22 -64.06 -80.44
N SER A 58 62.82 -63.94 -81.71
CA SER A 58 61.75 -63.02 -82.15
C SER A 58 60.42 -63.29 -81.44
N GLY A 59 59.99 -64.54 -81.33
CA GLY A 59 58.75 -64.89 -80.64
C GLY A 59 58.82 -64.66 -79.13
N ARG A 60 60.00 -64.87 -78.53
CA ARG A 60 60.24 -64.54 -77.12
C ARG A 60 60.22 -63.05 -76.87
N ASP A 61 60.80 -62.26 -77.77
CA ASP A 61 60.81 -60.79 -77.71
C ASP A 61 59.39 -60.22 -77.87
N GLU A 62 58.58 -60.78 -78.79
CA GLU A 62 57.18 -60.39 -78.98
C GLU A 62 56.29 -60.76 -77.78
N LEU A 63 56.45 -61.97 -77.23
CA LEU A 63 55.76 -62.38 -76.02
C LEU A 63 56.14 -61.49 -74.83
N HIS A 64 57.43 -61.13 -74.72
CA HIS A 64 57.91 -60.22 -73.69
C HIS A 64 57.31 -58.81 -73.83
N LEU A 65 57.16 -58.31 -75.07
CA LEU A 65 56.51 -57.03 -75.34
C LEU A 65 55.04 -57.04 -74.92
N GLN A 66 54.30 -58.10 -75.27
CA GLN A 66 52.88 -58.23 -74.87
C GLN A 66 52.74 -58.39 -73.36
N LYS A 67 53.61 -59.17 -72.71
CA LYS A 67 53.65 -59.30 -71.25
C LYS A 67 53.86 -57.93 -70.58
N SER A 68 54.80 -57.13 -71.07
CA SER A 68 55.05 -55.77 -70.56
C SER A 68 53.81 -54.87 -70.66
N LYS A 69 53.05 -54.93 -71.76
CA LYS A 69 51.79 -54.18 -71.91
C LYS A 69 50.71 -54.63 -70.92
N VAL A 70 50.60 -55.93 -70.68
CA VAL A 70 49.67 -56.49 -69.68
C VAL A 70 50.07 -56.07 -68.27
N ASP A 71 51.36 -56.10 -67.95
CA ASP A 71 51.88 -55.67 -66.66
C ASP A 71 51.61 -54.17 -66.42
N LEU A 72 51.77 -53.32 -67.44
CA LEU A 72 51.41 -51.91 -67.38
C LEU A 72 49.91 -51.70 -67.12
N SER A 73 49.06 -52.43 -67.84
CA SER A 73 47.59 -52.34 -67.68
C SER A 73 47.15 -52.85 -66.29
N ARG A 74 47.81 -53.89 -65.79
CA ARG A 74 47.59 -54.41 -64.43
C ARG A 74 48.00 -53.40 -63.36
N LEU A 75 49.11 -52.68 -63.56
CA LEU A 75 49.52 -51.59 -62.67
C LEU A 75 48.48 -50.47 -62.63
N GLN A 76 47.96 -50.05 -63.79
CA GLN A 76 46.91 -49.03 -63.87
C GLN A 76 45.62 -49.47 -63.15
N LEU A 77 45.18 -50.72 -63.36
CA LEU A 77 44.03 -51.27 -62.66
C LEU A 77 44.24 -51.29 -61.15
N GLN A 78 45.45 -51.66 -60.70
CA GLN A 78 45.78 -51.69 -59.28
C GLN A 78 45.77 -50.29 -58.66
N ASN A 79 46.28 -49.27 -59.35
CA ASN A 79 46.17 -47.87 -58.92
C ASN A 79 44.71 -47.42 -58.76
N LEU A 80 43.85 -47.72 -59.73
CA LEU A 80 42.42 -47.40 -59.66
C LEU A 80 41.71 -48.12 -58.51
N LEU A 81 42.03 -49.40 -58.27
CA LEU A 81 41.49 -50.14 -57.12
C LEU A 81 41.93 -49.54 -55.79
N TYR A 82 43.16 -49.03 -55.70
CA TYR A 82 43.62 -48.28 -54.53
C TYR A 82 42.83 -46.98 -54.35
N GLU A 83 42.60 -46.20 -55.40
CA GLU A 83 41.77 -44.98 -55.33
C GLU A 83 40.35 -45.29 -54.87
N VAL A 84 39.69 -46.29 -55.46
CA VAL A 84 38.33 -46.68 -55.06
C VAL A 84 38.31 -47.13 -53.59
N SER A 85 39.31 -47.90 -53.15
CA SER A 85 39.42 -48.32 -51.75
C SER A 85 39.66 -47.13 -50.81
N HIS A 86 40.49 -46.17 -51.21
CA HIS A 86 40.74 -44.94 -50.47
C HIS A 86 39.47 -44.10 -50.34
N LEU A 87 38.80 -43.80 -51.46
CA LEU A 87 37.55 -43.05 -51.49
C LEU A 87 36.45 -43.73 -50.67
N LYS A 88 36.33 -45.06 -50.74
CA LYS A 88 35.37 -45.80 -49.93
C LYS A 88 35.68 -45.69 -48.43
N LYS A 89 36.96 -45.73 -48.04
CA LYS A 89 37.38 -45.49 -46.64
C LYS A 89 37.07 -44.06 -46.20
N GLU A 90 37.26 -43.08 -47.08
CA GLU A 90 36.92 -41.69 -46.79
C GLU A 90 35.42 -41.48 -46.65
N ILE A 91 34.59 -42.04 -47.54
CA ILE A 91 33.13 -41.98 -47.41
C ILE A 91 32.68 -42.56 -46.06
N VAL A 92 33.22 -43.72 -45.68
CA VAL A 92 32.92 -44.33 -44.36
C VAL A 92 33.39 -43.43 -43.22
N ARG A 93 34.55 -42.76 -43.36
CA ARG A 93 35.04 -41.80 -42.36
C ARG A 93 34.11 -40.59 -42.25
N CYS A 94 33.66 -40.03 -43.37
CA CYS A 94 32.72 -38.91 -43.42
C CYS A 94 31.35 -39.29 -42.87
N GLN A 95 30.84 -40.49 -43.15
CA GLN A 95 29.57 -40.98 -42.58
C GLN A 95 29.65 -41.23 -41.07
N LYS A 96 30.83 -41.56 -40.55
CA LYS A 96 31.07 -41.72 -39.11
C LYS A 96 31.22 -40.38 -38.37
N PHE A 97 31.29 -39.26 -39.09
CA PHE A 97 31.29 -37.94 -38.47
C PHE A 97 29.94 -37.71 -37.77
N LYS A 98 29.99 -37.47 -36.46
CA LYS A 98 28.83 -37.07 -35.67
C LYS A 98 29.07 -35.64 -35.20
N SER A 99 28.11 -34.76 -35.46
CA SER A 99 28.13 -33.41 -34.89
C SER A 99 27.92 -33.47 -33.37
N ARG A 100 28.41 -32.46 -32.66
CA ARG A 100 28.26 -32.34 -31.20
C ARG A 100 26.78 -32.25 -30.77
N ASP A 101 25.91 -31.82 -31.68
CA ASP A 101 24.49 -31.62 -31.44
C ASP A 101 23.73 -32.94 -31.21
N THR A 102 24.28 -34.06 -31.69
CA THR A 102 23.68 -35.40 -31.51
C THR A 102 23.61 -35.86 -30.04
N TYR A 103 24.36 -35.21 -29.14
CA TYR A 103 24.34 -35.51 -27.71
C TYR A 103 23.48 -34.51 -26.91
N LEU A 104 22.89 -33.51 -27.57
CA LEU A 104 22.01 -32.56 -26.89
C LEU A 104 20.63 -33.18 -26.68
N GLU A 105 20.22 -33.24 -25.42
CA GLU A 105 18.83 -33.52 -25.07
C GLU A 105 18.00 -32.28 -25.40
N LEU A 106 17.16 -32.41 -26.42
CA LEU A 106 16.24 -31.38 -26.90
C LEU A 106 14.88 -31.58 -26.25
N LEU A 107 14.09 -30.50 -26.13
CA LEU A 107 12.71 -30.58 -25.63
C LEU A 107 11.87 -31.52 -26.50
N SER A 108 10.80 -32.12 -25.99
CA SER A 108 9.87 -32.87 -26.86
C SER A 108 9.14 -31.93 -27.83
N ASP A 109 8.70 -32.42 -28.99
CA ASP A 109 7.96 -31.60 -29.97
C ASP A 109 6.69 -30.97 -29.38
N LYS A 110 6.04 -31.66 -28.43
CA LYS A 110 4.88 -31.14 -27.69
C LYS A 110 5.23 -29.96 -26.78
N GLU A 111 6.36 -30.05 -26.09
CA GLU A 111 6.83 -29.02 -25.17
C GLU A 111 7.34 -27.80 -25.94
N TYR A 112 8.04 -28.04 -27.05
CA TYR A 112 8.48 -26.99 -27.98
C TYR A 112 7.28 -26.19 -28.52
N ALA A 113 6.25 -26.88 -29.02
CA ALA A 113 5.04 -26.24 -29.53
C ALA A 113 4.32 -25.41 -28.45
N SER A 114 4.31 -25.87 -27.19
CA SER A 114 3.67 -25.15 -26.09
C SER A 114 4.44 -23.91 -25.62
N LYS A 115 5.79 -23.96 -25.59
CA LYS A 115 6.63 -22.87 -25.06
C LYS A 115 6.97 -21.81 -26.10
N PHE A 116 6.93 -22.14 -27.39
CA PHE A 116 7.31 -21.26 -28.49
C PHE A 116 6.15 -20.99 -29.47
N ALA A 117 4.90 -21.14 -29.01
CA ALA A 117 3.70 -20.98 -29.83
C ALA A 117 3.59 -19.60 -30.53
N ASP A 118 4.13 -18.55 -29.92
CA ASP A 118 4.00 -17.17 -30.40
C ASP A 118 4.99 -16.77 -31.51
N GLU A 119 6.08 -17.51 -31.73
CA GLU A 119 7.09 -17.14 -32.75
C GLU A 119 6.93 -17.88 -34.10
N GLY A 120 5.78 -18.55 -34.29
CA GLY A 120 5.59 -19.60 -35.31
C GLY A 120 4.77 -19.25 -36.56
N SER A 121 4.51 -17.98 -36.90
CA SER A 121 3.56 -17.67 -38.00
C SER A 121 4.12 -17.71 -39.43
N ASP A 122 5.44 -17.75 -39.64
CA ASP A 122 6.03 -17.50 -40.98
C ASP A 122 6.74 -18.69 -41.64
N LYS A 123 6.71 -19.91 -41.09
CA LYS A 123 7.71 -20.95 -41.43
C LYS A 123 7.17 -22.31 -41.88
N THR A 124 6.13 -22.34 -42.69
CA THR A 124 5.62 -23.59 -43.30
C THR A 124 6.49 -24.15 -44.45
N ASN A 125 7.52 -23.41 -44.90
CA ASN A 125 8.38 -23.78 -46.05
C ASN A 125 9.89 -23.88 -45.73
N MET A 126 10.27 -24.22 -44.49
CA MET A 126 11.68 -24.36 -44.13
C MET A 126 12.17 -25.82 -44.28
N SER A 127 13.40 -26.00 -44.75
CA SER A 127 14.05 -27.32 -44.81
C SER A 127 14.23 -27.90 -43.40
N ASP A 128 14.13 -29.23 -43.25
CA ASP A 128 14.33 -29.97 -42.00
C ASP A 128 15.57 -29.52 -41.21
N HIS A 129 16.67 -29.19 -41.92
CA HIS A 129 17.89 -28.70 -41.28
C HIS A 129 17.72 -27.30 -40.68
N GLN A 130 17.06 -26.38 -41.40
CA GLN A 130 16.84 -25.02 -40.92
C GLN A 130 15.83 -24.97 -39.78
N THR A 131 14.81 -25.85 -39.80
CA THR A 131 13.91 -26.02 -38.65
C THR A 131 14.65 -26.53 -37.42
N HIS A 132 15.61 -27.44 -37.60
CA HIS A 132 16.44 -27.94 -36.51
C HIS A 132 17.37 -26.87 -35.93
N LEU A 133 18.02 -26.06 -36.78
CA LEU A 133 18.84 -24.93 -36.33
C LEU A 133 18.03 -23.89 -35.55
N TYR A 134 16.85 -23.53 -36.06
CA TYR A 134 15.97 -22.59 -35.37
C TYR A 134 15.50 -23.14 -34.01
N ARG A 135 15.19 -24.44 -33.92
CA ARG A 135 14.91 -25.10 -32.64
C ARG A 135 16.07 -24.97 -31.66
N LEU A 136 17.30 -25.22 -32.11
CA LEU A 136 18.51 -25.08 -31.29
C LEU A 136 18.69 -23.64 -30.78
N GLU A 137 18.44 -22.63 -31.62
CA GLU A 137 18.51 -21.22 -31.23
C GLU A 137 17.46 -20.84 -30.17
N CYS A 138 16.20 -21.29 -30.35
CA CYS A 138 15.13 -21.09 -29.39
C CYS A 138 15.46 -21.73 -28.03
N GLU A 139 15.95 -22.97 -28.04
CA GLU A 139 16.35 -23.66 -26.82
C GLU A 139 17.56 -23.00 -26.15
N LEU A 140 18.54 -22.52 -26.92
CA LEU A 140 19.68 -21.79 -26.40
C LEU A 140 19.24 -20.50 -25.71
N ARG A 141 18.31 -19.75 -26.32
CA ARG A 141 17.72 -18.54 -25.73
C ARG A 141 17.02 -18.87 -24.42
N LEU A 142 16.22 -19.93 -24.41
CA LEU A 142 15.52 -20.40 -23.21
C LEU A 142 16.51 -20.83 -22.11
N ARG A 143 17.57 -21.56 -22.44
CA ARG A 143 18.59 -21.97 -21.45
C ARG A 143 19.32 -20.76 -20.86
N LYS A 144 19.65 -19.75 -21.68
CA LYS A 144 20.22 -18.48 -21.19
C LYS A 144 19.27 -17.75 -20.27
N GLU A 145 17.99 -17.67 -20.62
CA GLU A 145 16.97 -17.02 -19.79
C GLU A 145 16.79 -17.75 -18.45
N LEU A 146 16.72 -19.09 -18.47
CA LEU A 146 16.66 -19.90 -17.25
C LEU A 146 17.91 -19.75 -16.38
N ASP A 147 19.10 -19.65 -16.98
CA ASP A 147 20.35 -19.44 -16.24
C ASP A 147 20.41 -18.03 -15.62
N ASN A 148 19.91 -17.02 -16.32
CA ASN A 148 19.72 -15.66 -15.77
C ASN A 148 18.74 -15.66 -14.60
N GLN A 149 17.60 -16.34 -14.73
CA GLN A 149 16.62 -16.47 -13.64
C GLN A 149 17.21 -17.25 -12.46
N TYR A 150 17.93 -18.35 -12.72
CA TYR A 150 18.58 -19.14 -11.69
C TYR A 150 19.64 -18.33 -10.93
N SER A 151 20.49 -17.59 -11.65
CA SER A 151 21.51 -16.73 -11.03
C SER A 151 20.89 -15.59 -10.22
N ALA A 152 19.82 -14.94 -10.70
CA ALA A 152 19.09 -13.91 -9.94
C ALA A 152 18.40 -14.48 -8.69
N LEU A 153 17.84 -15.69 -8.77
CA LEU A 153 17.27 -16.37 -7.60
C LEU A 153 18.37 -16.79 -6.61
N LEU A 154 19.54 -17.20 -7.11
CA LEU A 154 20.68 -17.55 -6.26
C LEU A 154 21.20 -16.33 -5.49
N THR A 155 21.34 -15.18 -6.14
CA THR A 155 21.76 -13.93 -5.47
C THR A 155 20.72 -13.49 -4.45
N SER A 156 19.43 -13.48 -4.80
CA SER A 156 18.34 -13.16 -3.86
C SER A 156 18.33 -14.10 -2.65
N LYS A 157 18.53 -15.41 -2.87
CA LYS A 157 18.66 -16.39 -1.77
C LYS A 157 19.87 -16.08 -0.88
N GLN A 158 21.01 -15.72 -1.44
CA GLN A 158 22.21 -15.36 -0.68
C GLN A 158 22.00 -14.09 0.14
N GLU A 159 21.38 -13.06 -0.43
CA GLU A 159 21.02 -11.82 0.26
C GLU A 159 20.06 -12.08 1.43
N LEU A 160 19.00 -12.85 1.20
CA LEU A 160 18.05 -13.23 2.26
C LEU A 160 18.71 -14.04 3.38
N LEU A 161 19.62 -14.96 3.05
CA LEU A 161 20.39 -15.70 4.05
C LEU A 161 21.30 -14.78 4.87
N GLN A 162 21.99 -13.84 4.22
CA GLN A 162 22.81 -12.86 4.93
C GLN A 162 21.98 -11.98 5.86
N ASP A 163 20.82 -11.51 5.40
CA ASP A 163 19.93 -10.68 6.21
C ASP A 163 19.31 -11.46 7.37
N ASN A 164 18.95 -12.73 7.17
CA ASN A 164 18.50 -13.61 8.23
C ASN A 164 19.59 -13.85 9.29
N LEU A 165 20.85 -14.05 8.85
CA LEU A 165 21.99 -14.15 9.76
C LEU A 165 22.21 -12.86 10.55
N LYS A 166 22.18 -11.69 9.90
CA LYS A 166 22.28 -10.38 10.57
C LYS A 166 21.17 -10.19 11.60
N GLN A 167 19.92 -10.54 11.26
CA GLN A 167 18.79 -10.46 12.19
C GLN A 167 18.95 -11.43 13.35
N THR A 168 19.36 -12.68 13.09
CA THR A 168 19.59 -13.70 14.12
C THR A 168 20.69 -13.25 15.10
N GLN A 169 21.79 -12.70 14.60
CA GLN A 169 22.85 -12.12 15.43
C GLN A 169 22.33 -10.95 16.29
N LYS A 170 21.52 -10.05 15.72
CA LYS A 170 20.86 -8.98 16.48
C LYS A 170 19.96 -9.54 17.58
N TYR A 171 19.12 -10.54 17.31
CA TYR A 171 18.27 -11.16 18.32
C TYR A 171 19.09 -11.86 19.43
N LEU A 172 20.16 -12.57 19.06
CA LEU A 172 21.08 -13.17 20.02
C LEU A 172 21.78 -12.12 20.89
N SER A 173 22.07 -10.93 20.36
CA SER A 173 22.65 -9.82 21.12
C SER A 173 21.68 -9.21 22.14
N PHE A 174 20.37 -9.27 21.90
CA PHE A 174 19.36 -8.77 22.85
C PHE A 174 19.15 -9.70 24.05
N ALA A 175 19.32 -11.01 23.88
CA ALA A 175 19.14 -11.98 24.96
C ALA A 175 19.97 -11.67 26.23
N PRO A 176 21.29 -11.40 26.16
CA PRO A 176 22.07 -11.03 27.34
C PRO A 176 21.63 -9.67 27.91
N ALA A 177 21.34 -8.67 27.08
CA ALA A 177 20.87 -7.36 27.55
C ALA A 177 19.53 -7.46 28.31
N LEU A 178 18.60 -8.29 27.83
CA LEU A 178 17.33 -8.58 28.51
C LEU A 178 17.55 -9.33 29.83
N ARG A 179 18.50 -10.28 29.89
CA ARG A 179 18.86 -10.94 31.15
C ARG A 179 19.44 -9.96 32.17
N THR A 180 20.34 -9.07 31.76
CA THR A 180 20.88 -8.02 32.63
C THR A 180 19.80 -7.06 33.12
N LEU A 181 18.85 -6.69 32.24
CA LEU A 181 17.70 -5.87 32.63
C LEU A 181 16.80 -6.61 33.64
N LEU A 182 16.52 -7.88 33.40
CA LEU A 182 15.75 -8.71 34.32
C LEU A 182 16.45 -8.80 35.69
N GLU A 183 17.74 -9.11 35.74
CA GLU A 183 18.51 -9.17 36.99
C GLU A 183 18.55 -7.84 37.74
N SER A 184 18.73 -6.72 37.04
CA SER A 184 18.75 -5.39 37.65
C SER A 184 17.38 -4.92 38.15
N THR A 185 16.28 -5.44 37.60
CA THR A 185 14.91 -5.04 37.99
C THR A 185 14.31 -5.93 39.09
N LYS A 186 14.82 -7.15 39.31
CA LYS A 186 14.41 -8.05 40.42
C LYS A 186 14.34 -7.38 41.81
N PRO A 187 15.37 -6.68 42.31
CA PRO A 187 15.34 -6.13 43.67
C PRO A 187 14.23 -5.09 43.87
N LEU A 188 13.94 -4.29 42.83
CA LEU A 188 12.84 -3.33 42.86
C LEU A 188 11.48 -4.05 42.81
N HIS A 189 11.39 -5.12 42.03
CA HIS A 189 10.20 -5.94 41.92
C HIS A 189 9.82 -6.59 43.25
N ASP A 190 10.81 -7.20 43.93
CA ASP A 190 10.65 -7.82 45.24
C ASP A 190 10.24 -6.78 46.30
N ALA A 191 10.83 -5.57 46.25
CA ALA A 191 10.47 -4.46 47.13
C ALA A 191 9.03 -3.96 46.92
N LEU A 192 8.54 -3.98 45.67
CA LEU A 192 7.18 -3.55 45.32
C LEU A 192 6.14 -4.69 45.40
N GLN A 193 6.56 -5.92 45.71
CA GLN A 193 5.71 -7.13 45.74
C GLN A 193 4.85 -7.28 44.47
N LEU A 194 5.38 -6.83 43.33
CA LEU A 194 4.74 -7.09 42.05
C LEU A 194 4.93 -8.58 41.74
N SER A 195 4.06 -9.17 40.94
CA SER A 195 4.27 -10.51 40.37
C SER A 195 4.63 -10.34 38.90
N LEU A 196 5.78 -10.86 38.46
CA LEU A 196 6.16 -10.92 37.04
C LEU A 196 5.11 -11.70 36.22
N ASP A 197 4.33 -12.55 36.90
CA ASP A 197 3.26 -13.40 36.36
C ASP A 197 1.93 -12.68 36.12
N VAL A 198 1.93 -11.36 35.87
CA VAL A 198 0.80 -10.82 35.11
C VAL A 198 0.97 -11.37 33.71
N GLU A 199 0.32 -12.50 33.42
CA GLU A 199 0.19 -13.05 32.07
C GLU A 199 -0.44 -11.96 31.19
N TRP A 200 0.40 -11.11 30.62
CA TRP A 200 0.10 -10.41 29.40
C TRP A 200 0.11 -11.50 28.32
N LYS A 201 -0.94 -12.33 28.31
CA LYS A 201 -1.44 -12.95 27.08
C LYS A 201 -1.95 -11.81 26.20
N LEU A 202 -1.02 -10.95 25.79
CA LEU A 202 -1.18 -10.08 24.65
C LEU A 202 -1.48 -11.07 23.53
N SER A 203 -2.74 -11.11 23.11
CA SER A 203 -3.18 -11.71 21.86
C SER A 203 -2.10 -11.52 20.79
N SER A 204 -1.83 -12.56 19.98
CA SER A 204 -0.84 -12.52 18.90
C SER A 204 -0.95 -11.24 18.04
N ILE A 205 -2.18 -10.72 17.92
CA ILE A 205 -2.56 -9.48 17.25
C ILE A 205 -1.70 -8.26 17.66
N PHE A 206 -1.30 -8.14 18.93
CA PHE A 206 -0.55 -6.95 19.39
C PHE A 206 0.91 -6.92 18.91
N LYS A 207 1.46 -8.05 18.45
CA LYS A 207 2.82 -8.11 17.91
C LYS A 207 2.99 -7.28 16.64
N TYR A 208 1.90 -7.12 15.89
CA TYR A 208 1.88 -6.43 14.61
C TYR A 208 1.46 -4.96 14.73
N LEU A 209 1.20 -4.44 15.94
CA LEU A 209 0.88 -3.03 16.10
C LEU A 209 2.11 -2.14 15.83
N PRO A 210 1.95 -1.04 15.08
CA PRO A 210 2.97 0.00 14.98
C PRO A 210 3.35 0.51 16.38
N ARG A 211 4.63 0.88 16.55
CA ARG A 211 5.18 1.35 17.85
C ARG A 211 4.30 2.41 18.52
N ALA A 212 3.82 3.38 17.75
CA ALA A 212 2.95 4.46 18.21
C ALA A 212 1.62 3.94 18.79
N LEU A 213 0.95 3.03 18.06
CA LEU A 213 -0.30 2.43 18.50
C LEU A 213 -0.08 1.45 19.67
N TYR A 214 1.03 0.71 19.68
CA TYR A 214 1.38 -0.22 20.76
C TYR A 214 1.54 0.50 22.10
N ILE A 215 2.30 1.61 22.11
CA ILE A 215 2.48 2.46 23.29
C ILE A 215 1.13 3.02 23.76
N LEU A 216 0.32 3.52 22.83
CA LEU A 216 -1.02 4.02 23.14
C LEU A 216 -1.88 2.92 23.78
N PHE A 217 -1.90 1.73 23.19
CA PHE A 217 -2.71 0.59 23.66
C PHE A 217 -2.33 0.15 25.07
N ILE A 218 -1.03 -0.03 25.37
CA ILE A 218 -0.55 -0.38 26.72
C ILE A 218 -1.04 0.63 27.75
N ASN A 219 -0.90 1.92 27.44
CA ASN A 219 -1.28 2.99 28.35
C ASN A 219 -2.80 3.06 28.55
N LEU A 220 -3.58 2.80 27.51
CA LEU A 220 -5.03 2.73 27.59
C LEU A 220 -5.49 1.52 28.41
N GLN A 221 -4.86 0.36 28.23
CA GLN A 221 -5.15 -0.84 29.01
C GLN A 221 -4.80 -0.64 30.49
N ALA A 222 -3.69 0.03 30.79
CA ALA A 222 -3.33 0.42 32.15
C ALA A 222 -4.39 1.36 32.75
N LEU A 223 -4.88 2.34 31.98
CA LEU A 223 -5.94 3.24 32.41
C LEU A 223 -7.28 2.51 32.61
N GLN A 224 -7.59 1.50 31.78
CA GLN A 224 -8.81 0.69 31.86
C GLN A 224 -8.87 -0.13 33.15
N ARG A 225 -7.72 -0.58 33.67
CA ARG A 225 -7.65 -1.25 34.99
C ARG A 225 -8.09 -0.32 36.13
N THR A 226 -7.81 0.98 36.01
CA THR A 226 -8.22 1.97 37.02
C THR A 226 -9.64 2.50 36.80
N ARG A 227 -10.13 2.52 35.55
CA ARG A 227 -11.43 3.09 35.17
C ARG A 227 -12.21 2.15 34.26
N LYS A 228 -13.37 1.71 34.73
CA LYS A 228 -14.27 0.83 33.97
C LYS A 228 -15.22 1.56 33.00
N GLU A 229 -15.09 2.88 32.85
CA GLU A 229 -15.98 3.71 32.02
C GLU A 229 -15.70 3.60 30.51
N PHE A 230 -14.65 2.87 30.11
CA PHE A 230 -14.29 2.71 28.71
C PHE A 230 -13.63 1.35 28.44
N ALA A 231 -13.65 0.93 27.18
CA ALA A 231 -13.01 -0.28 26.70
C ALA A 231 -12.15 0.01 25.47
N SER A 232 -10.90 -0.46 25.47
CA SER A 232 -10.01 -0.42 24.29
C SER A 232 -9.96 -1.80 23.62
N LYS A 233 -10.21 -1.85 22.32
CA LYS A 233 -10.10 -3.05 21.48
C LYS A 233 -9.20 -2.76 20.27
N VAL A 234 -8.37 -3.72 19.88
CA VAL A 234 -7.65 -3.65 18.61
C VAL A 234 -8.49 -4.37 17.56
N VAL A 235 -8.66 -3.73 16.41
CA VAL A 235 -9.45 -4.23 15.28
C VAL A 235 -8.55 -4.21 14.04
N GLY A 236 -8.64 -5.26 13.22
CA GLY A 236 -8.01 -5.25 11.89
C GLY A 236 -7.95 -6.62 11.22
N PHE A 237 -7.79 -7.72 11.96
CA PHE A 237 -7.68 -9.06 11.35
C PHE A 237 -8.27 -10.18 12.18
N GLU A 238 -8.73 -11.22 11.47
CA GLU A 238 -9.22 -12.48 12.04
C GLU A 238 -8.16 -13.60 12.02
N SER A 239 -7.08 -13.49 11.21
CA SER A 239 -6.02 -14.50 11.07
C SER A 239 -4.61 -13.90 10.85
N ASP A 240 -3.57 -14.55 11.41
CA ASP A 240 -2.17 -14.13 11.31
C ASP A 240 -1.59 -14.22 9.87
N GLN A 241 -2.15 -15.08 9.01
CA GLN A 241 -1.71 -15.23 7.60
C GLN A 241 -2.08 -14.01 6.74
N GLN A 242 -3.30 -13.50 6.90
CA GLN A 242 -3.77 -12.28 6.21
C GLN A 242 -2.91 -11.06 6.55
N MET A 243 -2.47 -10.96 7.82
CA MET A 243 -1.57 -9.90 8.25
C MET A 243 -0.23 -9.96 7.52
N GLN A 244 0.32 -11.16 7.39
CA GLN A 244 1.64 -11.36 6.79
C GLN A 244 1.62 -11.06 5.28
N GLU A 245 0.54 -11.43 4.60
CA GLU A 245 0.28 -11.03 3.21
C GLU A 245 0.16 -9.52 3.06
N LEU A 246 -0.60 -8.85 3.94
CA LEU A 246 -0.76 -7.39 3.87
C LEU A 246 0.51 -6.62 4.23
N LEU A 247 1.35 -7.16 5.11
CA LEU A 247 2.68 -6.61 5.38
C LEU A 247 3.64 -6.80 4.19
N LEU A 248 3.55 -7.93 3.48
CA LEU A 248 4.30 -8.15 2.25
C LEU A 248 3.81 -7.21 1.13
N GLU A 249 2.51 -6.97 1.04
CA GLU A 249 1.95 -5.98 0.12
C GLU A 249 2.40 -4.55 0.48
N THR A 250 2.39 -4.16 1.76
CA THR A 250 2.91 -2.84 2.16
C THR A 250 4.41 -2.73 1.86
N GLU A 251 5.21 -3.76 2.13
CA GLU A 251 6.63 -3.79 1.75
C GLU A 251 6.85 -3.69 0.24
N ASN A 252 6.04 -4.38 -0.56
CA ASN A 252 6.11 -4.30 -2.02
C ASN A 252 5.73 -2.89 -2.51
N THR A 253 4.69 -2.27 -1.95
CA THR A 253 4.38 -0.86 -2.27
C THR A 253 5.48 0.09 -1.82
N LEU A 254 6.16 -0.16 -0.71
CA LEU A 254 7.31 0.63 -0.25
C LEU A 254 8.53 0.47 -1.18
N LYS A 255 8.75 -0.71 -1.76
CA LYS A 255 9.80 -0.97 -2.77
C LYS A 255 9.45 -0.33 -4.11
N GLU A 256 8.21 -0.43 -4.57
CA GLU A 256 7.71 0.27 -5.77
C GLU A 256 7.85 1.79 -5.64
N ARG A 257 7.62 2.36 -4.44
CA ARG A 257 7.84 3.79 -4.15
C ARG A 257 9.29 4.23 -4.35
N ARG A 258 10.27 3.40 -3.95
CA ARG A 258 11.70 3.70 -4.16
C ARG A 258 12.06 3.72 -5.65
N HIS A 259 11.41 2.89 -6.46
CA HIS A 259 11.59 2.91 -7.91
C HIS A 259 10.84 4.07 -8.59
N PHE A 260 9.75 4.58 -7.98
CA PHE A 260 9.06 5.78 -8.46
C PHE A 260 9.94 7.04 -8.34
N THR A 261 10.74 7.15 -7.27
CA THR A 261 11.74 8.22 -7.11
C THR A 261 12.90 8.15 -8.11
N GLU A 262 13.19 6.97 -8.69
CA GLU A 262 14.23 6.82 -9.71
C GLU A 262 13.72 7.07 -11.15
N LYS A 263 12.41 6.96 -11.38
CA LYS A 263 11.78 7.09 -12.71
C LYS A 263 11.07 8.44 -12.97
N SER A 264 11.08 9.38 -12.03
CA SER A 264 10.35 10.66 -12.15
C SER A 264 10.93 11.66 -13.16
N ASN A 265 11.91 11.29 -13.98
CA ASN A 265 12.42 12.11 -15.09
C ASN A 265 11.60 11.99 -16.40
N SER A 266 10.53 11.21 -16.46
CA SER A 266 9.62 11.18 -17.61
C SER A 266 8.18 11.44 -17.19
N CYS A 267 7.69 12.61 -17.58
CA CYS A 267 6.36 13.12 -17.33
C CYS A 267 5.36 12.41 -18.26
N GLU A 268 4.55 11.48 -17.74
CA GLU A 268 3.27 11.12 -18.35
C GLU A 268 2.21 10.99 -17.24
N ALA A 269 1.20 11.84 -17.33
CA ALA A 269 0.09 11.93 -16.42
C ALA A 269 -0.89 10.77 -16.65
N VAL A 270 -1.22 10.03 -15.59
CA VAL A 270 -2.45 9.21 -15.49
C VAL A 270 -3.15 9.56 -14.17
N PRO A 271 -4.48 9.76 -14.15
CA PRO A 271 -5.17 10.56 -13.14
C PRO A 271 -5.69 9.75 -11.94
N ASP A 272 -5.98 10.49 -10.87
CA ASP A 272 -6.86 10.23 -9.71
C ASP A 272 -6.55 9.10 -8.70
N ASN A 273 -5.84 8.03 -9.05
CA ASN A 273 -5.60 6.91 -8.10
C ASN A 273 -4.20 6.87 -7.46
N THR A 274 -3.41 7.94 -7.59
CA THR A 274 -2.05 8.00 -7.00
C THR A 274 -2.09 8.14 -5.48
N LEU A 275 -3.00 8.96 -4.95
CA LEU A 275 -3.17 9.18 -3.51
C LEU A 275 -3.62 7.91 -2.78
N ASP A 276 -4.58 7.14 -3.31
CA ASP A 276 -5.01 5.86 -2.72
C ASP A 276 -3.88 4.81 -2.62
N ARG A 277 -3.00 4.78 -3.63
CA ARG A 277 -1.87 3.84 -3.66
C ARG A 277 -0.73 4.29 -2.73
N VAL A 278 -0.57 5.59 -2.54
CA VAL A 278 0.50 6.19 -1.73
C VAL A 278 0.05 6.29 -0.25
N LEU A 279 -1.08 6.92 0.04
CA LEU A 279 -1.66 6.98 1.38
C LEU A 279 -2.48 5.72 1.68
N LYS A 280 -1.77 4.61 1.94
CA LYS A 280 -2.35 3.43 2.58
C LYS A 280 -2.27 3.56 4.10
N CYS A 281 -3.42 3.39 4.77
CA CYS A 281 -3.46 3.32 6.23
C CYS A 281 -2.93 1.97 6.71
N HIS A 282 -2.35 1.96 7.91
CA HIS A 282 -2.01 0.71 8.56
C HIS A 282 -3.29 -0.09 8.84
N PRO A 283 -3.33 -1.39 8.54
CA PRO A 283 -4.58 -2.14 8.61
C PRO A 283 -5.08 -2.36 10.03
N LEU A 284 -4.17 -2.48 11.01
CA LEU A 284 -4.55 -2.48 12.43
C LEU A 284 -4.86 -1.07 12.93
N HIS A 285 -5.96 -0.97 13.67
CA HIS A 285 -6.43 0.25 14.29
C HIS A 285 -7.04 -0.03 15.68
N ILE A 286 -7.13 1.01 16.51
CA ILE A 286 -7.63 0.89 17.89
C ILE A 286 -9.03 1.48 17.97
N HIS A 287 -9.98 0.71 18.49
CA HIS A 287 -11.32 1.16 18.85
C HIS A 287 -11.38 1.45 20.35
N LEU A 288 -11.71 2.69 20.70
CA LEU A 288 -12.00 3.10 22.07
C LEU A 288 -13.49 3.33 22.21
N VAL A 289 -14.16 2.46 22.96
CA VAL A 289 -15.58 2.57 23.26
C VAL A 289 -15.74 3.23 24.61
N ILE A 290 -16.46 4.35 24.64
CA ILE A 290 -16.76 5.11 25.85
C ILE A 290 -18.27 5.08 26.05
N ASP A 291 -18.70 4.48 27.16
CA ASP A 291 -20.11 4.35 27.47
C ASP A 291 -20.64 5.63 28.14
N SER A 292 -21.86 6.02 27.77
CA SER A 292 -22.61 7.03 28.53
C SER A 292 -22.97 6.50 29.93
N PRO A 293 -23.15 7.38 30.94
CA PRO A 293 -23.54 6.96 32.29
C PRO A 293 -24.86 6.17 32.31
N ASP A 294 -25.74 6.43 31.34
CA ASP A 294 -27.06 5.79 31.20
C ASP A 294 -27.04 4.60 30.21
N LYS A 295 -25.87 4.26 29.64
CA LYS A 295 -25.64 3.22 28.60
C LYS A 295 -26.52 3.33 27.35
N SER A 296 -27.17 4.47 27.11
CA SER A 296 -28.06 4.69 25.97
C SER A 296 -27.33 5.08 24.69
N SER A 297 -26.14 5.66 24.82
CA SER A 297 -25.26 6.07 23.72
C SER A 297 -23.81 5.69 23.99
N GLU A 298 -23.12 5.22 22.96
CA GLU A 298 -21.71 4.83 22.99
C GLU A 298 -20.92 5.74 22.04
N LEU A 299 -19.81 6.29 22.52
CA LEU A 299 -18.85 7.03 21.70
C LEU A 299 -17.71 6.10 21.32
N VAL A 300 -17.57 5.82 20.03
CA VAL A 300 -16.49 5.00 19.48
C VAL A 300 -15.44 5.92 18.85
N LEU A 301 -14.23 5.93 19.40
CA LEU A 301 -13.09 6.61 18.79
C LEU A 301 -12.25 5.58 18.03
N ILE A 302 -12.13 5.76 16.72
CA ILE A 302 -11.35 4.91 15.83
C ILE A 302 -10.01 5.61 15.58
N VAL A 303 -8.93 5.00 16.06
CA VAL A 303 -7.58 5.53 15.97
C VAL A 303 -6.77 4.72 14.96
N ARG A 304 -6.31 5.37 13.88
CA ARG A 304 -5.56 4.74 12.77
C ARG A 304 -4.14 5.30 12.66
N TYR A 305 -3.23 4.51 12.13
CA TYR A 305 -1.84 4.92 11.89
C TYR A 305 -1.54 4.99 10.40
N TRP A 306 -0.74 5.98 10.00
CA TRP A 306 -0.32 6.23 8.63
C TRP A 306 1.19 6.12 8.56
N GLU A 307 1.71 5.12 7.85
CA GLU A 307 3.15 4.84 7.82
C GLU A 307 3.94 5.94 7.09
N LEU A 308 3.42 6.44 5.96
CA LEU A 308 4.05 7.52 5.21
C LEU A 308 4.07 8.82 5.99
N LEU A 309 2.91 9.21 6.51
CA LEU A 309 2.80 10.44 7.28
C LEU A 309 3.48 10.30 8.65
N LYS A 310 3.75 9.08 9.12
CA LYS A 310 4.18 8.75 10.49
C LYS A 310 3.24 9.33 11.54
N CYS A 311 1.96 9.50 11.19
CA CYS A 311 0.95 10.18 11.98
C CYS A 311 -0.17 9.25 12.40
N VAL A 312 -0.82 9.60 13.50
CA VAL A 312 -2.04 8.94 13.98
C VAL A 312 -3.25 9.84 13.72
N THR A 313 -4.33 9.30 13.15
CA THR A 313 -5.60 10.00 13.00
C THR A 313 -6.66 9.42 13.92
N VAL A 314 -7.65 10.22 14.30
CA VAL A 314 -8.81 9.77 15.08
C VAL A 314 -10.11 10.22 14.43
N ARG A 315 -11.08 9.30 14.37
CA ARG A 315 -12.47 9.57 14.01
C ARG A 315 -13.37 9.26 15.19
N ALA A 316 -14.29 10.17 15.50
CA ALA A 316 -15.38 9.90 16.44
C ALA A 316 -16.61 9.37 15.69
N GLN A 317 -17.23 8.33 16.21
CA GLN A 317 -18.51 7.79 15.78
C GLN A 317 -19.44 7.68 16.98
N LEU A 318 -20.68 8.15 16.83
CA LEU A 318 -21.72 8.03 17.85
C LEU A 318 -22.61 6.85 17.47
N ASN A 319 -22.67 5.85 18.34
CA ASN A 319 -23.65 4.77 18.22
C ASN A 319 -24.74 5.04 19.27
N SER A 320 -25.95 5.39 18.81
CA SER A 320 -27.11 5.56 19.68
C SER A 320 -28.12 4.46 19.39
N THR A 321 -28.73 3.91 20.45
CA THR A 321 -29.79 2.89 20.34
C THR A 321 -31.09 3.45 19.76
N ASN A 322 -31.26 4.77 19.79
CA ASN A 322 -32.43 5.46 19.24
C ASN A 322 -32.06 6.11 17.89
N ASN A 323 -32.56 5.54 16.79
CA ASN A 323 -32.32 5.93 15.39
C ASN A 323 -32.93 7.29 14.96
N SER A 324 -32.99 8.30 15.83
CA SER A 324 -33.37 9.66 15.42
C SER A 324 -32.10 10.46 15.11
N ASN A 325 -31.56 10.27 13.90
CA ASN A 325 -30.47 11.09 13.39
C ASN A 325 -30.99 12.53 13.17
N PHE A 326 -30.83 13.39 14.19
CA PHE A 326 -31.03 14.82 14.00
C PHE A 326 -29.89 15.36 13.13
N GLN A 327 -30.24 16.11 12.08
CA GLN A 327 -29.29 16.65 11.10
C GLN A 327 -28.22 17.56 11.72
N GLY A 328 -28.49 18.13 12.91
CA GLY A 328 -27.52 18.90 13.69
C GLY A 328 -26.51 18.05 14.48
N ASP A 329 -26.83 16.78 14.79
CA ASP A 329 -25.98 15.90 15.60
C ASP A 329 -24.74 15.42 14.82
N ALA A 330 -24.83 15.27 13.50
CA ALA A 330 -23.73 14.76 12.65
C ALA A 330 -22.52 15.72 12.59
N ASN A 331 -22.75 16.99 12.26
CA ASN A 331 -21.69 18.01 12.18
C ASN A 331 -21.04 18.27 13.55
N LEU A 332 -21.78 18.06 14.65
CA LEU A 332 -21.28 18.24 16.00
C LEU A 332 -20.38 17.08 16.48
N VAL A 333 -20.54 15.87 15.92
CA VAL A 333 -19.72 14.70 16.30
C VAL A 333 -18.32 14.79 15.70
N GLU A 334 -18.18 15.31 14.48
CA GLU A 334 -16.87 15.50 13.83
C GLU A 334 -16.00 16.53 14.58
N ASP A 335 -16.62 17.58 15.12
CA ASP A 335 -15.95 18.62 15.91
C ASP A 335 -15.87 18.32 17.41
N LEU A 336 -16.37 17.17 17.86
CA LEU A 336 -16.29 16.76 19.28
C LEU A 336 -14.85 16.69 19.77
N LEU A 337 -13.91 16.33 18.89
CA LEU A 337 -12.50 16.20 19.23
C LEU A 337 -11.68 17.45 18.90
N GLY A 338 -12.26 18.40 18.16
CA GLY A 338 -11.67 19.70 17.89
C GLY A 338 -11.59 20.58 19.14
N HIS A 339 -10.59 21.47 19.19
CA HIS A 339 -10.44 22.48 20.23
C HIS A 339 -10.29 21.94 21.67
N LEU A 340 -9.91 20.68 21.86
CA LEU A 340 -9.60 20.11 23.19
C LEU A 340 -8.41 20.83 23.87
N TYR A 341 -7.52 21.38 23.05
CA TYR A 341 -6.40 22.23 23.46
C TYR A 341 -6.37 23.49 22.58
N PRO A 342 -5.79 24.60 23.09
CA PRO A 342 -5.66 25.83 22.32
C PRO A 342 -4.87 25.58 21.02
N ASP A 343 -5.36 26.14 19.92
CA ASP A 343 -4.77 26.07 18.58
C ASP A 343 -4.73 24.66 17.92
N ASP A 344 -5.37 23.63 18.51
CA ASP A 344 -5.39 22.25 17.99
C ASP A 344 -6.73 21.94 17.30
N THR A 345 -6.80 22.30 16.02
CA THR A 345 -7.98 22.12 15.14
C THR A 345 -7.95 20.82 14.34
N GLY A 346 -6.76 20.22 14.18
CA GLY A 346 -6.56 19.05 13.32
C GLY A 346 -6.48 19.35 11.83
N ASP A 347 -6.45 20.63 11.44
CA ASP A 347 -6.39 21.07 10.02
C ASP A 347 -4.95 21.17 9.49
N HIS A 348 -3.98 20.59 10.18
CA HIS A 348 -2.56 20.57 9.79
C HIS A 348 -1.95 19.25 10.25
N ILE A 349 -0.99 18.71 9.51
CA ILE A 349 -0.27 17.49 9.90
C ILE A 349 0.83 17.89 10.89
N PRO A 350 0.74 17.49 12.17
CA PRO A 350 1.57 18.07 13.22
C PRO A 350 2.91 17.32 13.35
N ILE A 351 3.62 17.08 12.24
CA ILE A 351 4.86 16.30 12.23
C ILE A 351 6.03 17.15 11.73
N PRO A 352 7.11 17.28 12.52
CA PRO A 352 8.27 18.05 12.09
C PRO A 352 8.89 17.46 10.82
N GLY A 353 9.14 18.30 9.82
CA GLY A 353 9.85 17.92 8.60
C GLY A 353 9.02 17.13 7.58
N ILE A 354 7.72 16.92 7.82
CA ILE A 354 6.86 16.18 6.88
C ILE A 354 6.73 16.87 5.53
N GLU A 355 6.83 18.21 5.50
CA GLU A 355 6.80 19.00 4.27
C GLU A 355 7.89 18.58 3.28
N TYR A 356 9.10 18.26 3.76
CA TYR A 356 10.19 17.76 2.91
C TYR A 356 9.90 16.36 2.37
N GLU A 357 9.33 15.48 3.20
CA GLU A 357 8.97 14.11 2.77
C GLU A 357 7.84 14.13 1.73
N LEU A 358 6.89 15.06 1.86
CA LEU A 358 5.79 15.24 0.90
C LEU A 358 6.24 15.93 -0.40
N GLN A 359 7.15 16.91 -0.32
CA GLN A 359 7.75 17.54 -1.50
C GLN A 359 8.48 16.52 -2.39
N ASN A 360 9.19 15.56 -1.79
CA ASN A 360 9.84 14.48 -2.54
C ASN A 360 8.87 13.58 -3.32
N LEU A 361 7.57 13.59 -2.95
CA LEU A 361 6.51 12.81 -3.57
C LEU A 361 5.58 13.66 -4.45
N ASN A 362 5.90 14.95 -4.67
CA ASN A 362 5.04 15.93 -5.35
C ASN A 362 3.63 16.05 -4.73
N LEU A 363 3.49 15.83 -3.43
CA LEU A 363 2.23 15.96 -2.69
C LEU A 363 2.26 17.18 -1.77
N THR A 364 1.12 17.84 -1.60
CA THR A 364 0.97 18.89 -0.57
C THR A 364 0.30 18.34 0.69
N ALA A 365 0.59 18.96 1.83
CA ALA A 365 -0.03 18.60 3.11
C ALA A 365 -1.56 18.81 3.08
N GLU A 366 -2.04 19.80 2.33
CA GLU A 366 -3.46 20.12 2.15
C GLU A 366 -4.19 19.01 1.38
N GLN A 367 -3.63 18.55 0.25
CA GLN A 367 -4.18 17.41 -0.51
C GLN A 367 -4.27 16.14 0.34
N CYS A 368 -3.27 15.87 1.19
CA CYS A 368 -3.30 14.74 2.10
C CYS A 368 -4.42 14.87 3.14
N LEU A 369 -4.71 16.08 3.62
CA LEU A 369 -5.78 16.32 4.59
C LEU A 369 -7.17 16.24 3.95
N GLU A 370 -7.34 16.77 2.74
CA GLU A 370 -8.57 16.64 1.96
C GLU A 370 -8.91 15.16 1.75
N TYR A 371 -7.93 14.36 1.32
CA TYR A 371 -8.07 12.91 1.19
C TYR A 371 -8.50 12.21 2.49
N LEU A 372 -7.94 12.62 3.64
CA LEU A 372 -8.32 12.06 4.94
C LEU A 372 -9.75 12.41 5.35
N VAL A 373 -10.22 13.62 4.98
CA VAL A 373 -11.57 14.09 5.28
C VAL A 373 -12.59 13.43 4.36
N GLU A 374 -12.34 13.41 3.04
CA GLU A 374 -13.22 12.82 2.02
C GLU A 374 -13.51 11.34 2.29
N ASN A 375 -12.48 10.58 2.65
CA ASN A 375 -12.61 9.16 2.97
C ASN A 375 -13.05 8.88 4.42
N GLY A 376 -13.27 9.93 5.23
CA GLY A 376 -13.68 9.78 6.62
C GLY A 376 -12.67 9.03 7.48
N PHE A 377 -11.37 9.28 7.28
CA PHE A 377 -10.29 8.69 8.05
C PHE A 377 -9.97 9.43 9.36
N GLY A 378 -10.60 10.58 9.57
CA GLY A 378 -10.47 11.40 10.78
C GLY A 378 -9.30 12.39 10.70
N LYS A 379 -9.13 13.18 11.76
CA LYS A 379 -8.16 14.30 11.79
C LYS A 379 -6.90 13.97 12.60
N PRO A 380 -5.71 14.46 12.19
CA PRO A 380 -4.47 14.31 12.95
C PRO A 380 -4.30 15.43 13.99
N TYR A 381 -4.67 15.19 15.24
CA TYR A 381 -4.51 16.18 16.32
C TYR A 381 -3.13 16.13 17.00
N CYS A 382 -2.62 17.28 17.48
CA CYS A 382 -1.37 17.34 18.24
C CYS A 382 -1.47 16.58 19.58
N TRP A 383 -2.60 16.70 20.27
CA TRP A 383 -2.83 16.01 21.53
C TRP A 383 -2.78 14.48 21.38
N LEU A 384 -3.21 13.95 20.22
CA LEU A 384 -3.24 12.52 19.91
C LEU A 384 -1.85 11.98 19.62
N GLN A 385 -1.07 12.68 18.80
CA GLN A 385 0.34 12.32 18.56
C GLN A 385 1.13 12.30 19.87
N SER A 386 0.87 13.27 20.75
CA SER A 386 1.49 13.34 22.08
C SER A 386 1.12 12.14 22.97
N MET A 387 -0.09 11.56 22.83
CA MET A 387 -0.44 10.32 23.52
C MET A 387 0.32 9.09 22.98
N CYS A 388 0.73 9.14 21.72
CA CYS A 388 1.44 8.06 21.04
C CYS A 388 2.97 8.20 21.10
N SER A 389 3.49 9.15 21.88
CA SER A 389 4.93 9.47 21.95
C SER A 389 5.52 9.93 20.61
N ILE A 390 4.72 10.58 19.76
CA ILE A 390 5.18 11.19 18.51
C ILE A 390 5.47 12.67 18.78
N ALA A 391 6.61 13.17 18.29
CA ALA A 391 6.97 14.58 18.39
C ALA A 391 6.06 15.44 17.50
N THR A 392 5.61 16.58 18.04
CA THR A 392 4.66 17.46 17.35
C THR A 392 5.19 18.87 17.17
N VAL A 393 4.73 19.53 16.10
CA VAL A 393 4.94 20.95 15.87
C VAL A 393 3.57 21.60 15.70
N ASN A 394 3.25 22.59 16.54
CA ASN A 394 1.99 23.32 16.45
C ASN A 394 2.07 24.44 15.39
N LYS A 395 0.95 25.08 15.00
CA LYS A 395 0.89 26.22 14.06
C LYS A 395 1.84 27.38 14.40
N LYS A 396 2.20 27.54 15.69
CA LYS A 396 3.19 28.51 16.18
C LYS A 396 4.65 28.02 16.09
N GLN A 397 4.91 26.94 15.36
CA GLN A 397 6.19 26.23 15.25
C GLN A 397 6.79 25.75 16.58
N HIS A 398 5.97 25.64 17.62
CA HIS A 398 6.43 25.11 18.91
C HIS A 398 6.57 23.60 18.84
N PHE A 399 7.82 23.13 18.92
CA PHE A 399 8.14 21.73 19.10
C PHE A 399 7.70 21.26 20.49
N LYS A 400 6.93 20.17 20.55
CA LYS A 400 6.54 19.52 21.79
C LYS A 400 6.69 18.01 21.66
N HIS A 401 7.38 17.43 22.64
CA HIS A 401 7.48 16.00 22.78
C HIS A 401 7.24 15.63 24.25
N GLU A 402 6.12 14.96 24.50
CA GLU A 402 5.66 14.64 25.85
C GLU A 402 6.17 13.24 26.25
N PHE A 403 6.99 13.19 27.30
CA PHE A 403 7.51 11.93 27.83
C PHE A 403 6.64 11.35 28.95
N ASN A 404 5.81 12.16 29.63
CA ASN A 404 4.95 11.70 30.71
C ASN A 404 3.58 11.26 30.20
N LEU A 405 3.59 10.17 29.44
CA LEU A 405 2.42 9.64 28.71
C LEU A 405 1.26 9.33 29.66
N HIS A 406 1.49 8.72 30.82
CA HIS A 406 0.42 8.37 31.76
C HIS A 406 -0.36 9.60 32.26
N LYS A 407 0.35 10.66 32.67
CA LYS A 407 -0.27 11.90 33.13
C LYS A 407 -1.00 12.60 32.00
N TRP A 408 -0.41 12.62 30.82
CA TRP A 408 -1.00 13.24 29.64
C TRP A 408 -2.28 12.53 29.20
N ILE A 409 -2.21 11.21 28.98
CA ILE A 409 -3.35 10.37 28.58
C ILE A 409 -4.50 10.51 29.58
N ARG A 410 -4.21 10.50 30.90
CA ARG A 410 -5.25 10.70 31.92
C ARG A 410 -5.92 12.08 31.80
N LYS A 411 -5.15 13.15 31.54
CA LYS A 411 -5.69 14.52 31.35
C LYS A 411 -6.50 14.65 30.07
N VAL A 412 -6.02 14.08 28.96
CA VAL A 412 -6.75 14.09 27.69
C VAL A 412 -8.05 13.33 27.86
N PHE A 413 -8.01 12.14 28.45
CA PHE A 413 -9.19 11.32 28.66
C PHE A 413 -10.22 11.98 29.57
N THR A 414 -9.81 12.65 30.66
CA THR A 414 -10.75 13.42 31.49
C THR A 414 -11.38 14.60 30.76
N ARG A 415 -10.64 15.26 29.87
CA ARG A 415 -11.18 16.32 29.01
C ARG A 415 -12.19 15.79 28.00
N ILE A 416 -11.85 14.70 27.29
CA ILE A 416 -12.76 14.03 26.35
C ILE A 416 -14.04 13.62 27.08
N LEU A 417 -13.94 12.93 28.22
CA LEU A 417 -15.12 12.53 29.01
C LEU A 417 -15.96 13.73 29.46
N LYS A 418 -15.33 14.81 29.94
CA LYS A 418 -16.04 16.01 30.39
C LYS A 418 -16.77 16.68 29.22
N ARG A 419 -16.11 16.77 28.07
CA ARG A 419 -16.67 17.34 26.84
C ARG A 419 -17.83 16.49 26.33
N TRP A 420 -17.61 15.17 26.24
CA TRP A 420 -18.63 14.20 25.88
C TRP A 420 -19.88 14.28 26.75
N ARG A 421 -19.73 14.28 28.08
CA ARG A 421 -20.87 14.40 29.01
C ARG A 421 -21.59 15.75 28.88
N SER A 422 -20.85 16.82 28.63
CA SER A 422 -21.44 18.14 28.43
C SER A 422 -22.23 18.20 27.12
N TRP A 423 -21.68 17.57 26.08
CA TRP A 423 -22.32 17.44 24.78
C TRP A 423 -23.59 16.59 24.86
N LEU A 424 -23.53 15.38 25.44
CA LEU A 424 -24.69 14.52 25.63
C LEU A 424 -25.84 15.27 26.34
N ARG A 425 -25.52 16.07 27.36
CA ARG A 425 -26.51 16.91 28.06
C ARG A 425 -27.03 18.06 27.21
N LEU A 426 -26.21 18.65 26.36
CA LEU A 426 -26.64 19.69 25.42
C LEU A 426 -27.56 19.11 24.35
N THR A 427 -27.22 17.95 23.79
CA THR A 427 -28.06 17.22 22.84
C THR A 427 -29.40 16.81 23.46
N GLN A 428 -29.38 16.28 24.69
CA GLN A 428 -30.60 16.03 25.47
C GLN A 428 -31.43 17.31 25.67
N GLN A 429 -30.78 18.44 25.98
CA GLN A 429 -31.47 19.72 26.15
C GLN A 429 -32.16 20.16 24.86
N ILE A 430 -31.43 20.14 23.74
CA ILE A 430 -31.96 20.53 22.42
C ILE A 430 -33.13 19.62 22.04
N ARG A 431 -33.02 18.30 22.24
CA ARG A 431 -34.10 17.34 21.99
C ARG A 431 -35.35 17.67 22.83
N GLY A 432 -35.17 17.98 24.11
CA GLY A 432 -36.30 18.41 24.95
C GLY A 432 -36.95 19.72 24.46
N LEU A 433 -36.18 20.68 23.91
CA LEU A 433 -36.72 21.91 23.33
C LEU A 433 -37.48 21.67 22.03
N THR A 434 -36.98 20.78 21.17
CA THR A 434 -37.62 20.47 19.89
C THR A 434 -38.96 19.76 20.08
N TYR A 435 -39.02 18.80 21.01
CA TYR A 435 -40.23 18.00 21.25
C TYR A 435 -41.22 18.66 22.22
N LYS A 436 -40.89 19.85 22.74
CA LYS A 436 -41.65 20.53 23.80
C LYS A 436 -41.84 19.69 25.08
N ASP A 437 -41.00 18.68 25.26
CA ASP A 437 -40.91 17.80 26.45
C ASP A 437 -40.29 18.52 27.66
N VAL A 438 -40.16 19.85 27.59
CA VAL A 438 -39.82 20.65 28.76
C VAL A 438 -41.07 20.80 29.59
N ASP A 439 -41.23 19.92 30.57
CA ASP A 439 -42.05 20.23 31.73
C ASP A 439 -41.43 21.45 32.43
N LEU A 440 -41.88 22.64 32.01
CA LEU A 440 -41.59 23.94 32.63
C LEU A 440 -42.01 23.92 34.12
N SER A 441 -42.88 22.98 34.51
CA SER A 441 -43.42 22.72 35.85
C SER A 441 -42.69 21.62 36.63
N ALA A 442 -42.11 20.60 35.98
CA ALA A 442 -41.45 19.46 36.65
C ALA A 442 -39.95 19.66 36.91
N SER A 443 -39.35 20.75 36.39
CA SER A 443 -38.04 21.22 36.85
C SER A 443 -38.14 21.87 38.24
N LYS A 444 -38.66 21.11 39.23
CA LYS A 444 -38.74 21.45 40.66
C LYS A 444 -37.35 21.43 41.32
N GLU A 445 -36.38 22.11 40.73
CA GLU A 445 -35.30 22.68 41.50
C GLU A 445 -35.70 24.13 41.80
N ASN A 446 -36.18 24.38 43.03
CA ASN A 446 -36.59 25.65 43.63
C ASN A 446 -35.66 26.86 43.37
N ILE A 447 -35.47 27.30 42.13
CA ILE A 447 -34.56 28.38 41.72
C ILE A 447 -35.25 29.38 40.79
N TYR A 448 -36.44 29.07 40.26
CA TYR A 448 -37.17 29.95 39.35
C TYR A 448 -38.59 30.16 39.87
N PRO A 449 -39.19 31.36 39.69
CA PRO A 449 -40.48 31.69 40.28
C PRO A 449 -41.58 30.81 39.69
N ASP A 450 -42.51 30.37 40.55
CA ASP A 450 -43.74 29.71 40.13
C ASP A 450 -44.52 30.62 39.16
N GLY A 451 -44.98 30.03 38.04
CA GLY A 451 -45.87 30.67 37.07
C GLY A 451 -45.19 31.53 36.00
N LEU A 452 -44.37 30.95 35.11
CA LEU A 452 -43.91 31.64 33.89
C LEU A 452 -45.11 31.92 32.97
N SER A 453 -45.25 33.16 32.49
CA SER A 453 -46.43 33.60 31.74
C SER A 453 -46.24 33.53 30.22
N CYS A 454 -44.97 33.49 29.78
CA CYS A 454 -44.58 33.25 28.40
C CYS A 454 -44.44 31.75 28.09
N SER A 455 -44.82 31.34 26.87
CA SER A 455 -44.68 29.97 26.37
C SER A 455 -43.69 29.88 25.21
N LEU A 456 -42.87 28.82 25.18
CA LEU A 456 -42.00 28.50 24.05
C LEU A 456 -42.83 27.80 22.97
N VAL A 457 -43.04 28.48 21.83
CA VAL A 457 -43.90 27.99 20.74
C VAL A 457 -43.13 27.16 19.73
N GLN A 458 -41.89 27.56 19.43
CA GLN A 458 -41.10 26.96 18.36
C GLN A 458 -39.61 26.93 18.73
N TRP A 459 -38.94 25.82 18.40
CA TRP A 459 -37.49 25.67 18.41
C TRP A 459 -37.06 24.98 17.11
N THR A 460 -36.36 25.69 16.23
CA THR A 460 -35.94 25.17 14.91
C THR A 460 -34.47 25.44 14.65
N ALA A 461 -33.77 24.48 14.06
CA ALA A 461 -32.45 24.70 13.50
C ALA A 461 -32.56 25.63 12.28
N ILE A 462 -31.60 26.55 12.13
CA ILE A 462 -31.52 27.51 11.01
C ILE A 462 -30.12 27.49 10.43
N SER A 463 -29.99 27.83 9.15
CA SER A 463 -28.67 27.89 8.52
C SER A 463 -27.84 29.06 9.04
N SER A 464 -26.51 28.97 8.92
CA SER A 464 -25.62 30.07 9.28
C SER A 464 -25.89 31.32 8.45
N GLU A 465 -26.30 31.17 7.18
CA GLU A 465 -26.65 32.26 6.28
C GLU A 465 -27.94 32.96 6.72
N GLU A 466 -28.98 32.19 7.05
CA GLU A 466 -30.24 32.73 7.59
C GLU A 466 -30.03 33.50 8.90
N PHE A 467 -29.18 32.97 9.78
CA PHE A 467 -28.80 33.64 11.02
C PHE A 467 -28.11 34.98 10.75
N ASN A 468 -27.21 35.02 9.76
CA ASN A 468 -26.46 36.21 9.38
C ASN A 468 -27.34 37.29 8.75
N ILE A 469 -28.26 36.91 7.85
CA ILE A 469 -29.20 37.84 7.20
C ILE A 469 -30.06 38.55 8.25
N GLN A 470 -30.55 37.81 9.25
CA GLN A 470 -31.47 38.38 10.25
C GLN A 470 -30.76 39.25 11.31
N ASN A 471 -29.44 39.10 11.47
CA ASN A 471 -28.63 39.77 12.49
C ASN A 471 -27.44 40.57 11.92
N ALA A 472 -27.49 40.94 10.64
CA ALA A 472 -26.37 41.54 9.89
C ALA A 472 -25.71 42.78 10.55
N GLY A 473 -26.44 43.52 11.39
CA GLY A 473 -25.92 44.69 12.12
C GLY A 473 -25.22 44.39 13.46
N LEU A 474 -25.34 43.18 14.01
CA LEU A 474 -24.81 42.79 15.34
C LEU A 474 -23.54 41.92 15.26
N ILE A 475 -23.20 41.43 14.06
CA ILE A 475 -22.24 40.33 13.86
C ILE A 475 -20.80 40.81 13.58
N TYR A 476 -20.57 42.08 13.24
CA TYR A 476 -19.23 42.60 12.88
C TYR A 476 -18.13 42.38 13.95
N ASN A 477 -18.49 42.08 15.21
CA ASN A 477 -17.55 41.80 16.30
C ASN A 477 -17.37 40.30 16.64
N LEU A 478 -18.06 39.38 15.95
CA LEU A 478 -18.04 37.93 16.23
C LEU A 478 -17.61 37.13 14.99
N THR A 479 -16.61 37.66 14.26
CA THR A 479 -15.95 36.92 13.18
C THR A 479 -15.33 35.63 13.74
N PRO A 480 -15.38 34.51 12.98
CA PRO A 480 -14.80 33.24 13.41
C PRO A 480 -13.27 33.32 13.30
N SER A 481 -12.60 33.95 14.26
CA SER A 481 -11.15 34.16 14.18
C SER A 481 -10.33 32.87 14.34
N ASN A 482 -10.94 31.76 14.77
CA ASN A 482 -10.21 30.58 15.27
C ASN A 482 -10.66 29.23 14.67
N GLY A 483 -11.37 29.20 13.53
CA GLY A 483 -11.85 27.92 12.96
C GLY A 483 -12.91 27.21 13.83
N ILE A 484 -13.68 27.99 14.59
CA ILE A 484 -14.83 27.49 15.38
C ILE A 484 -16.06 27.53 14.49
N THR A 485 -16.65 26.36 14.25
CA THR A 485 -17.95 26.18 13.61
C THR A 485 -19.07 26.46 14.62
N TYR A 486 -20.21 26.91 14.12
CA TYR A 486 -21.35 27.25 14.97
C TYR A 486 -22.61 26.60 14.44
N THR A 487 -23.42 26.08 15.35
CA THR A 487 -24.77 25.62 15.04
C THR A 487 -25.76 26.68 15.50
N SER A 488 -26.67 27.04 14.60
CA SER A 488 -27.61 28.13 14.79
C SER A 488 -29.02 27.60 15.00
N TYR A 489 -29.73 28.16 15.99
CA TYR A 489 -31.11 27.81 16.32
C TYR A 489 -31.95 29.07 16.46
N ARG A 490 -33.24 28.94 16.15
CA ARG A 490 -34.26 29.97 16.34
C ARG A 490 -35.28 29.46 17.34
N ALA A 491 -35.49 30.22 18.40
CA ALA A 491 -36.56 30.00 19.37
C ALA A 491 -37.60 31.13 19.29
N VAL A 492 -38.88 30.79 19.41
CA VAL A 492 -39.98 31.77 19.41
C VAL A 492 -40.76 31.65 20.71
N ILE A 493 -40.79 32.73 21.48
CA ILE A 493 -41.47 32.83 22.77
C ILE A 493 -42.62 33.83 22.64
N VAL A 494 -43.81 33.49 23.13
CA VAL A 494 -45.04 34.30 22.98
C VAL A 494 -45.75 34.50 24.31
N ARG A 495 -46.27 35.72 24.52
CA ARG A 495 -47.22 36.08 25.60
C ARG A 495 -48.22 37.12 25.08
N GLY A 496 -49.48 36.72 24.91
CA GLY A 496 -50.51 37.61 24.34
C GLY A 496 -50.17 38.02 22.90
N SER A 497 -50.21 39.32 22.60
CA SER A 497 -49.83 39.84 21.29
C SER A 497 -48.31 39.98 21.06
N ALA A 498 -47.51 39.95 22.13
CA ALA A 498 -46.06 40.12 22.06
C ALA A 498 -45.34 38.82 21.69
N LYS A 499 -44.47 38.91 20.68
CA LYS A 499 -43.65 37.80 20.18
C LYS A 499 -42.16 38.13 20.32
N MET A 500 -41.40 37.29 21.01
CA MET A 500 -39.94 37.38 21.08
C MET A 500 -39.31 36.28 20.23
N GLU A 501 -38.45 36.68 19.30
CA GLU A 501 -37.60 35.78 18.53
C GLU A 501 -36.20 35.79 19.10
N CYS A 502 -35.70 34.62 19.45
CA CYS A 502 -34.35 34.42 19.97
C CYS A 502 -33.53 33.67 18.94
N PHE A 503 -32.37 34.21 18.59
CA PHE A 503 -31.38 33.56 17.77
C PHE A 503 -30.25 33.05 18.66
N ILE A 504 -30.06 31.74 18.69
CA ILE A 504 -29.08 31.06 19.54
C ILE A 504 -27.95 30.54 18.66
N ARG A 505 -26.72 30.87 19.02
CA ARG A 505 -25.51 30.38 18.35
C ARG A 505 -24.73 29.52 19.33
N ILE A 506 -24.61 28.23 19.04
CA ILE A 506 -23.88 27.26 19.87
C ILE A 506 -22.53 26.99 19.20
N PRO A 507 -21.40 27.29 19.89
CA PRO A 507 -20.07 27.04 19.34
C PRO A 507 -19.71 25.56 19.40
N SER A 508 -18.97 25.06 18.40
CA SER A 508 -18.51 23.66 18.40
C SER A 508 -17.53 23.35 19.52
N ASN A 509 -16.83 24.34 20.06
CA ASN A 509 -15.91 24.17 21.20
C ASN A 509 -16.62 24.12 22.58
N TYR A 510 -17.96 24.04 22.65
CA TYR A 510 -18.71 23.84 23.89
C TYR A 510 -18.16 22.65 24.73
N PRO A 511 -17.99 22.76 26.06
CA PRO A 511 -18.44 23.82 26.97
C PRO A 511 -17.39 24.91 27.26
N LEU A 512 -16.34 25.07 26.43
CA LEU A 512 -15.35 26.12 26.64
C LEU A 512 -15.98 27.49 26.42
N ASP A 513 -16.58 27.69 25.24
CA ASP A 513 -17.46 28.82 24.98
C ASP A 513 -18.93 28.41 25.20
N ILE A 514 -19.72 29.38 25.65
CA ILE A 514 -21.13 29.19 25.99
C ILE A 514 -22.04 29.61 24.83
N PRO A 515 -23.27 29.07 24.73
CA PRO A 515 -24.24 29.52 23.73
C PRO A 515 -24.55 31.01 23.86
N LEU A 516 -24.55 31.72 22.73
CA LEU A 516 -24.88 33.13 22.64
C LEU A 516 -26.34 33.31 22.21
N TRP A 517 -27.05 34.19 22.89
CA TRP A 517 -28.45 34.54 22.63
C TRP A 517 -28.55 35.97 22.13
N ILE A 518 -29.20 36.15 20.98
CA ILE A 518 -29.56 37.44 20.39
C ILE A 518 -31.08 37.54 20.37
N LEU A 519 -31.64 38.66 20.79
CA LEU A 519 -33.08 38.82 21.04
C LEU A 519 -33.67 39.89 20.11
N SER A 520 -34.82 39.57 19.50
CA SER A 520 -35.63 40.49 18.71
C SER A 520 -37.08 40.40 19.17
N VAL A 521 -37.58 41.47 19.79
CA VAL A 521 -38.96 41.54 20.28
C VAL A 521 -39.84 42.24 19.25
N HIS A 522 -40.97 41.62 18.92
CA HIS A 522 -42.01 42.13 18.05
C HIS A 522 -43.25 42.41 18.88
N TRP A 523 -43.37 43.66 19.32
CA TRP A 523 -44.52 44.17 20.06
C TRP A 523 -44.51 45.69 19.90
N ASN A 524 -45.59 46.26 19.35
CA ASN A 524 -45.69 47.68 18.97
C ASN A 524 -44.52 48.20 18.11
N GLY A 525 -44.02 47.32 17.23
CA GLY A 525 -42.82 47.55 16.41
C GLY A 525 -41.80 46.43 16.58
N ARG A 526 -40.62 46.60 15.97
CA ARG A 526 -39.49 45.67 16.11
C ARG A 526 -38.42 46.29 17.00
N HIS A 527 -38.19 45.70 18.16
CA HIS A 527 -37.16 46.09 19.12
C HIS A 527 -36.00 45.10 19.09
N THR A 528 -34.79 45.63 18.92
CA THR A 528 -33.51 44.90 18.89
C THR A 528 -32.52 45.59 19.83
N SER A 529 -31.38 44.96 20.12
CA SER A 529 -30.35 45.54 20.98
C SER A 529 -29.70 46.82 20.42
N MET A 530 -29.89 47.10 19.12
CA MET A 530 -29.42 48.34 18.48
C MET A 530 -30.36 49.52 18.74
N ASN A 531 -31.68 49.28 18.82
CA ASN A 531 -32.67 50.35 18.93
C ASN A 531 -33.30 50.47 20.33
N ASN A 532 -33.17 49.46 21.18
CA ASN A 532 -33.73 49.45 22.53
C ASN A 532 -32.71 48.95 23.56
N ALA A 533 -32.31 49.84 24.48
CA ALA A 533 -31.38 49.53 25.55
C ALA A 533 -31.88 48.41 26.49
N ALA A 534 -33.21 48.25 26.64
CA ALA A 534 -33.81 47.20 27.46
C ALA A 534 -33.49 45.80 26.91
N ILE A 535 -33.54 45.64 25.58
CA ILE A 535 -33.22 44.39 24.89
C ILE A 535 -31.73 44.07 25.03
N LYS A 536 -30.86 45.07 24.88
CA LYS A 536 -29.41 44.92 25.14
C LYS A 536 -29.12 44.45 26.56
N MET A 537 -29.90 44.90 27.54
CA MET A 537 -29.77 44.47 28.94
C MET A 537 -30.29 43.04 29.16
N MET A 538 -31.37 42.64 28.48
CA MET A 538 -31.86 41.24 28.49
C MET A 538 -30.84 40.28 27.87
N GLU A 539 -30.24 40.65 26.74
CA GLU A 539 -29.18 39.89 26.09
C GLU A 539 -27.97 39.74 27.02
N PHE A 540 -27.49 40.84 27.62
CA PHE A 540 -26.39 40.80 28.58
C PHE A 540 -26.71 39.91 29.78
N TRP A 541 -27.91 39.98 30.32
CA TRP A 541 -28.33 39.17 31.47
C TRP A 541 -28.40 37.66 31.16
N THR A 542 -28.83 37.32 29.94
CA THR A 542 -28.89 35.94 29.45
C THR A 542 -27.50 35.39 29.18
N ASN A 543 -26.67 36.15 28.46
CA ASN A 543 -25.33 35.75 28.03
C ASN A 543 -24.27 35.81 29.15
N SER A 544 -24.51 36.54 30.23
CA SER A 544 -23.62 36.59 31.40
C SER A 544 -23.73 35.38 32.33
N LEU A 545 -24.63 34.43 32.07
CA LEU A 545 -24.79 33.23 32.88
C LEU A 545 -23.52 32.35 32.80
N GLN A 546 -22.84 32.22 33.93
CA GLN A 546 -21.65 31.37 34.03
C GLN A 546 -22.02 29.96 34.51
N PRO A 547 -21.40 28.89 33.97
CA PRO A 547 -21.65 27.52 34.41
C PRO A 547 -21.40 27.28 35.92
N SER A 548 -20.52 28.07 36.55
CA SER A 548 -20.25 28.01 37.99
C SER A 548 -21.41 28.45 38.88
N GLN A 549 -22.36 29.21 38.33
CA GLN A 549 -23.57 29.67 39.04
C GLN A 549 -24.69 28.63 39.03
N LEU A 550 -24.53 27.52 38.29
CA LEU A 550 -25.51 26.45 38.18
C LEU A 550 -25.21 25.34 39.20
N LYS A 551 -26.26 24.71 39.74
CA LYS A 551 -26.12 23.49 40.55
C LYS A 551 -25.55 22.35 39.70
N LYS A 552 -25.04 21.30 40.37
CA LYS A 552 -24.40 20.13 39.74
C LYS A 552 -25.38 19.42 38.79
N GLY A 553 -25.36 19.81 37.52
CA GLY A 553 -26.27 19.29 36.49
C GLY A 553 -26.09 19.89 35.09
N ASN A 554 -25.42 21.05 34.97
CA ASN A 554 -25.07 21.74 33.70
C ASN A 554 -26.22 21.77 32.66
N ARG A 555 -27.42 22.18 33.07
CA ARG A 555 -28.53 22.49 32.16
C ARG A 555 -28.46 23.95 31.69
N LEU A 556 -27.31 24.35 31.15
CA LEU A 556 -27.01 25.76 30.84
C LEU A 556 -28.03 26.35 29.85
N LEU A 557 -28.37 25.61 28.79
CA LEU A 557 -29.25 26.10 27.73
C LEU A 557 -30.67 26.32 28.27
N TYR A 558 -31.17 25.40 29.10
CA TYR A 558 -32.45 25.59 29.80
C TYR A 558 -32.41 26.77 30.75
N SER A 559 -31.36 26.93 31.54
CA SER A 559 -31.24 28.07 32.44
C SER A 559 -31.17 29.40 31.69
N GLN A 560 -30.47 29.47 30.54
CA GLN A 560 -30.48 30.64 29.67
C GLN A 560 -31.89 30.91 29.14
N LEU A 561 -32.60 29.88 28.65
CA LEU A 561 -33.98 30.00 28.21
C LEU A 561 -34.89 30.54 29.33
N PHE A 562 -34.83 29.98 30.54
CA PHE A 562 -35.60 30.48 31.67
C PHE A 562 -35.29 31.95 31.99
N ARG A 563 -34.00 32.35 31.95
CA ARG A 563 -33.60 33.76 32.07
C ARG A 563 -34.23 34.64 31.01
N THR A 564 -34.28 34.20 29.76
CA THR A 564 -34.93 34.97 28.68
C THR A 564 -36.44 35.09 28.90
N ILE A 565 -37.11 34.00 29.30
CA ILE A 565 -38.57 33.98 29.48
C ILE A 565 -39.00 34.95 30.59
N TYR A 566 -38.41 34.86 31.79
CA TYR A 566 -38.83 35.77 32.86
C TYR A 566 -38.35 37.21 32.63
N SER A 567 -37.23 37.42 31.92
CA SER A 567 -36.80 38.80 31.59
C SER A 567 -37.73 39.43 30.57
N PHE A 568 -38.30 38.64 29.65
CA PHE A 568 -39.34 39.07 28.73
C PHE A 568 -40.66 39.36 29.45
N ASP A 569 -41.06 38.54 30.44
CA ASP A 569 -42.20 38.84 31.31
C ASP A 569 -42.05 40.21 31.99
N ILE A 570 -40.91 40.45 32.63
CA ILE A 570 -40.63 41.70 33.33
C ILE A 570 -40.53 42.88 32.35
N PHE A 571 -39.99 42.66 31.15
CA PHE A 571 -39.96 43.66 30.09
C PHE A 571 -41.38 44.10 29.71
N LEU A 572 -42.28 43.16 29.41
CA LEU A 572 -43.67 43.48 29.05
C LEU A 572 -44.45 44.12 30.20
N GLU A 573 -44.24 43.67 31.44
CA GLU A 573 -44.90 44.24 32.64
C GLU A 573 -44.45 45.67 32.95
N THR A 574 -43.16 45.98 32.70
CA THR A 574 -42.60 47.31 32.96
C THR A 574 -42.80 48.29 31.81
N GLU A 575 -42.81 47.82 30.57
CA GLU A 575 -43.00 48.63 29.36
C GLU A 575 -44.48 48.81 29.02
N GLY A 576 -45.32 47.80 29.26
CA GLY A 576 -46.77 47.89 29.12
C GLY A 576 -47.43 48.84 30.12
N ALA A 577 -46.78 49.08 31.26
CA ALA A 577 -47.20 50.13 32.19
C ALA A 577 -46.95 51.56 31.66
N MET A 578 -46.14 51.73 30.61
CA MET A 578 -45.87 53.04 29.98
C MET A 578 -46.80 53.33 28.79
N GLN A 579 -47.57 52.35 28.35
CA GLN A 579 -48.49 52.50 27.22
C GLN A 579 -49.87 52.96 27.69
N THR A 580 -50.61 53.63 26.81
CA THR A 580 -51.95 54.17 27.10
C THR A 580 -52.98 53.07 27.34
N VAL A 581 -52.82 51.90 26.71
CA VAL A 581 -53.62 50.70 26.94
C VAL A 581 -52.75 49.66 27.65
N ARG A 582 -53.13 49.28 28.87
CA ARG A 582 -52.36 48.36 29.69
C ARG A 582 -52.70 46.91 29.32
N GLU A 583 -51.92 46.33 28.42
CA GLU A 583 -52.10 44.95 27.96
C GLU A 583 -51.59 43.90 28.97
N TYR A 584 -50.57 44.25 29.77
CA TYR A 584 -49.90 43.32 30.68
C TYR A 584 -49.94 43.79 32.14
N ASN A 585 -50.40 42.91 33.03
CA ASN A 585 -50.50 43.17 34.47
C ASN A 585 -49.25 42.69 35.21
N LYS A 586 -48.93 43.36 36.33
CA LYS A 586 -47.77 43.00 37.17
C LYS A 586 -48.04 41.67 37.88
N GLU A 587 -47.35 40.63 37.47
CA GLU A 587 -47.44 39.29 38.06
C GLU A 587 -46.15 38.96 38.85
N LYS A 588 -45.00 39.55 38.48
CA LYS A 588 -43.72 39.24 39.12
C LYS A 588 -43.43 40.15 40.33
N PRO A 589 -42.92 39.60 41.45
CA PRO A 589 -42.62 40.39 42.65
C PRO A 589 -41.29 41.14 42.53
N TYR A 590 -41.35 42.41 42.11
CA TYR A 590 -40.23 43.37 42.18
C TYR A 590 -40.63 44.66 42.91
N ILE A 591 -39.68 45.24 43.67
CA ILE A 591 -39.91 46.40 44.55
C ILE A 591 -39.96 47.71 43.76
N SER A 592 -39.01 47.93 42.85
CA SER A 592 -38.98 49.09 41.95
C SER A 592 -38.99 48.61 40.50
N THR A 593 -39.70 49.32 39.62
CA THR A 593 -39.72 49.07 38.16
C THR A 593 -38.38 49.44 37.51
N PHE A 594 -37.77 50.54 37.94
CA PHE A 594 -36.52 51.06 37.37
C PHE A 594 -35.55 51.55 38.45
N THR A 595 -34.25 51.42 38.21
CA THR A 595 -33.21 52.08 39.02
C THR A 595 -32.16 52.77 38.16
N LYS A 596 -31.51 53.79 38.73
CA LYS A 596 -30.47 54.63 38.09
C LYS A 596 -30.98 55.39 36.84
N ARG A 597 -30.13 56.28 36.31
CA ARG A 597 -30.43 57.07 35.10
C ARG A 597 -30.64 56.21 33.85
N ILE A 598 -30.01 55.03 33.81
CA ILE A 598 -30.10 54.06 32.71
C ILE A 598 -31.36 53.18 32.73
N ARG A 599 -32.30 53.41 33.68
CA ARG A 599 -33.55 52.65 33.82
C ARG A 599 -33.33 51.12 33.86
N LEU A 600 -32.47 50.67 34.76
CA LEU A 600 -32.24 49.24 35.02
C LEU A 600 -33.51 48.54 35.47
N ARG A 601 -33.87 47.46 34.78
CA ARG A 601 -35.00 46.58 35.11
C ARG A 601 -34.55 45.45 36.06
N PRO A 602 -35.47 44.95 36.91
CA PRO A 602 -35.12 43.96 37.92
C PRO A 602 -35.07 42.54 37.34
N TYR A 603 -33.93 42.11 36.77
CA TYR A 603 -33.78 40.75 36.22
C TYR A 603 -33.11 39.75 37.18
N LYS A 604 -32.49 40.23 38.26
CA LYS A 604 -31.79 39.39 39.23
C LYS A 604 -32.78 38.75 40.19
N TYR A 605 -32.90 37.43 40.09
CA TYR A 605 -33.73 36.64 40.99
C TYR A 605 -33.02 36.40 42.33
N ILE A 606 -33.71 36.67 43.44
CA ILE A 606 -33.21 36.43 44.80
C ILE A 606 -34.29 35.69 45.61
N MET A 607 -33.93 34.48 46.07
CA MET A 607 -34.68 33.72 47.06
C MET A 607 -34.10 33.99 48.45
N LYS A 608 -34.92 34.51 49.38
CA LYS A 608 -34.61 34.58 50.81
C LYS A 608 -35.76 33.95 51.59
N GLY A 609 -35.52 32.77 52.17
CA GLY A 609 -36.55 32.00 52.87
C GLY A 609 -37.66 31.54 51.91
N SER A 610 -38.93 31.77 52.26
CA SER A 610 -40.11 31.49 51.43
C SER A 610 -40.47 32.61 50.45
N THR A 611 -39.77 33.75 50.50
CA THR A 611 -40.04 34.91 49.65
C THR A 611 -39.05 35.00 48.50
N PHE A 612 -39.56 35.10 47.27
CA PHE A 612 -38.77 35.36 46.07
C PHE A 612 -39.04 36.77 45.56
N THR A 613 -37.98 37.50 45.23
CA THR A 613 -38.09 38.86 44.68
C THR A 613 -37.08 39.07 43.57
N PHE A 614 -37.47 39.88 42.59
CA PHE A 614 -36.60 40.35 41.52
C PHE A 614 -35.98 41.71 41.89
N LYS A 615 -34.66 41.82 41.70
CA LYS A 615 -33.88 43.04 41.91
C LYS A 615 -33.09 43.41 40.65
N GLN A 616 -32.68 44.68 40.57
CA GLN A 616 -31.85 45.21 39.49
C GLN A 616 -30.41 44.72 39.52
#